data_AF-A0AB39XQT1-F1
#
_entry.id   AF-A0AB39XQT1-F1
#
_cell.length_a   1.000
_cell.length_b   1.000
_cell.length_c   1.000
_cell.angle_alpha   90.00
_cell.angle_beta   90.00
_cell.angle_gamma   90.00
#
_symmetry.space_group_name_H-M   'P 1'
#
loop_
_entity.id
_entity.type
_entity.pdbx_description
1 polymer ?
#
loop_
_entity_poly.entity_id
_entity_poly.type
_entity_poly.pdbx_seq_one_letter_code
_entity_poly.pdbx_strand_id
1 'polypeptide(L)'
;MKKALKYSPNLKEYIIITTAKNDRVLDQLAQKLTLDQAKKKRSIRIEVWGWGTLEEWIDQYPAARQAFDPGWSPSLQAFQTQLNRVAQVQKCQPTAAQVQGIADQIQRQTSVQAYALPPDFAESQLRLSWNVQIRDAGLARQILRRNLVS
;
A
#
# COMPACT_ATOMS: atom_id res chain seq x y z
N MET A 1 38.33 18.57 -23.99
CA MET A 1 37.27 19.16 -24.85
C MET A 1 37.28 18.75 -26.34
N LYS A 2 38.41 18.61 -27.03
CA LYS A 2 38.42 18.40 -28.51
C LYS A 2 37.64 17.17 -29.02
N LYS A 3 37.54 16.09 -28.24
CA LYS A 3 36.79 14.87 -28.62
C LYS A 3 35.27 15.07 -28.58
N ALA A 4 34.76 15.78 -27.57
CA ALA A 4 33.33 16.06 -27.42
C ALA A 4 32.75 16.90 -28.57
N LEU A 5 33.56 17.81 -29.13
CA LEU A 5 33.16 18.68 -30.25
C LEU A 5 32.96 17.95 -31.59
N LYS A 6 33.38 16.69 -31.69
CA LYS A 6 33.26 15.86 -32.91
C LYS A 6 32.19 14.77 -32.78
N TYR A 7 31.47 14.74 -31.65
CA TYR A 7 30.45 13.73 -31.39
C TYR A 7 29.21 13.97 -32.26
N SER A 8 28.65 12.89 -32.81
CA SER A 8 27.40 12.89 -33.57
C SER A 8 26.43 11.91 -32.90
N PRO A 9 25.21 12.33 -32.54
CA PRO A 9 24.58 13.63 -32.78
C PRO A 9 25.19 14.77 -31.94
N ASN A 10 24.95 16.02 -32.34
CA ASN A 10 25.48 17.21 -31.64
C ASN A 10 25.07 17.19 -30.15
N LEU A 11 26.07 17.33 -29.27
CA LEU A 11 25.84 17.40 -27.83
C LEU A 11 25.07 18.67 -27.45
N LYS A 12 24.04 18.50 -26.61
CA LYS A 12 23.28 19.60 -26.02
C LYS A 12 23.84 20.03 -24.67
N GLU A 13 24.52 19.13 -23.96
CA GLU A 13 25.06 19.39 -22.62
C GLU A 13 26.44 18.75 -22.47
N TYR A 14 27.31 19.40 -21.70
CA TYR A 14 28.63 18.93 -21.33
C TYR A 14 28.92 19.29 -19.87
N ILE A 15 28.73 18.31 -18.99
CA ILE A 15 28.90 18.48 -17.55
C ILE A 15 30.27 17.91 -17.15
N ILE A 16 31.05 18.72 -16.46
CA ILE A 16 32.35 18.33 -15.89
C ILE A 16 32.14 18.11 -14.40
N ILE A 17 32.33 16.89 -13.93
CA ILE A 17 32.22 16.55 -12.52
C ILE A 17 33.61 16.56 -11.89
N THR A 18 33.73 17.19 -10.72
CA THR A 18 34.97 17.23 -9.94
C THR A 18 34.69 16.96 -8.46
N THR A 19 35.66 16.34 -7.78
CA THR A 19 35.63 16.13 -6.32
C THR A 19 36.02 17.38 -5.54
N ALA A 20 36.44 18.45 -6.22
CA ALA A 20 36.67 19.75 -5.59
C ALA A 20 35.36 20.42 -5.15
N LYS A 21 35.45 21.39 -4.23
CA LYS A 21 34.31 22.24 -3.87
C LYS A 21 33.82 23.04 -5.08
N ASN A 22 32.57 23.49 -5.02
CA ASN A 22 32.01 24.41 -6.02
C ASN A 22 32.89 25.68 -6.09
N ASP A 23 33.26 26.05 -7.32
CA ASP A 23 34.21 27.14 -7.57
C ASP A 23 33.63 28.10 -8.62
N ARG A 24 33.41 29.35 -8.18
CA ARG A 24 32.86 30.41 -9.04
C ARG A 24 33.72 30.72 -10.26
N VAL A 25 35.04 30.55 -10.17
CA VAL A 25 35.95 30.80 -11.30
C VAL A 25 35.71 29.76 -12.39
N LEU A 26 35.51 28.49 -12.01
CA LEU A 26 35.19 27.42 -12.94
C LEU A 26 33.79 27.59 -13.54
N ASP A 27 32.82 28.03 -12.74
CA ASP A 27 31.47 28.33 -13.22
C ASP A 27 31.48 29.45 -14.28
N GLN A 28 32.20 30.54 -14.00
CA GLN A 28 32.36 31.65 -14.95
C GLN A 28 33.05 31.20 -16.24
N LEU A 29 34.07 30.35 -16.13
CA LEU A 29 34.74 29.78 -17.28
C LEU A 29 33.79 28.91 -18.11
N ALA A 30 32.99 28.06 -17.48
CA ALA A 30 32.00 27.21 -18.13
C ALA A 30 30.93 28.03 -18.87
N GLN A 31 30.44 29.10 -18.24
CA GLN A 31 29.51 30.06 -18.86
C GLN A 31 30.14 30.76 -20.07
N LYS A 32 31.39 31.23 -19.95
CA LYS A 32 32.11 31.84 -21.07
C LYS A 32 32.26 30.87 -22.24
N LEU A 33 32.62 29.63 -21.96
CA LEU A 33 32.75 28.58 -22.98
C LEU A 33 31.40 28.28 -23.65
N THR A 34 30.31 28.25 -22.88
CA THR A 34 28.94 28.10 -23.40
C THR A 34 28.61 29.22 -24.39
N LEU A 35 28.86 30.48 -24.01
CA LEU A 35 28.63 31.64 -24.87
C LEU A 35 29.50 31.60 -26.14
N ASP A 36 30.75 31.16 -26.02
CA ASP A 36 31.66 31.04 -27.16
C ASP A 36 31.22 29.94 -28.14
N GLN A 37 30.56 28.87 -27.68
CA GLN A 37 29.93 27.88 -28.57
C GLN A 37 28.64 28.42 -29.20
N ALA A 38 27.84 29.19 -28.46
CA ALA A 38 26.63 29.83 -28.98
C ALA A 38 26.96 30.78 -30.16
N LYS A 39 28.04 31.58 -30.04
CA LYS A 39 28.55 32.43 -31.13
C LYS A 39 28.95 31.61 -32.38
N LYS A 40 29.35 30.35 -32.19
CA LYS A 40 29.68 29.39 -33.26
C LYS A 40 28.45 28.61 -33.76
N LYS A 41 27.24 29.10 -33.45
CA LYS A 41 25.94 28.48 -33.81
C LYS A 41 25.75 27.07 -33.24
N ARG A 42 26.41 26.74 -32.12
CA ARG A 42 26.21 25.49 -31.39
C ARG A 42 25.46 25.77 -30.10
N SER A 43 24.30 25.14 -29.94
CA SER A 43 23.54 25.18 -28.69
C SER A 43 24.00 24.04 -27.78
N ILE A 44 25.04 24.30 -27.00
CA ILE A 44 25.56 23.36 -25.99
C ILE A 44 25.73 24.08 -24.65
N ARG A 45 25.14 23.53 -23.59
CA ARG A 45 25.30 23.99 -22.22
C ARG A 45 26.51 23.33 -21.58
N ILE A 46 27.44 24.12 -21.06
CA ILE A 46 28.64 23.63 -20.40
C ILE A 46 28.58 24.03 -18.93
N GLU A 47 28.70 23.04 -18.04
CA GLU A 47 28.63 23.22 -16.59
C GLU A 47 29.77 22.48 -15.90
N VAL A 48 30.15 22.99 -14.72
CA VAL A 48 31.08 22.31 -13.82
C VAL A 48 30.36 22.07 -12.52
N TRP A 49 30.29 20.82 -12.08
CA TRP A 49 29.70 20.44 -10.82
C TRP A 49 30.82 20.02 -9.87
N GLY A 50 30.98 20.79 -8.80
CA GLY A 50 31.78 20.36 -7.67
C GLY A 50 31.04 19.37 -6.78
N TRP A 51 31.72 18.91 -5.74
CA TRP A 51 31.21 17.89 -4.84
C TRP A 51 29.89 18.28 -4.18
N GLY A 52 29.76 19.54 -3.73
CA GLY A 52 28.53 20.01 -3.09
C GLY A 52 27.31 20.02 -4.02
N THR A 53 27.48 20.41 -5.29
CA THR A 53 26.40 20.31 -6.28
C THR A 53 26.06 18.85 -6.54
N LEU A 54 27.07 17.99 -6.67
CA LEU A 54 26.85 16.57 -6.93
C LEU A 54 26.08 15.88 -5.79
N GLU A 55 26.44 16.16 -4.53
CA GLU A 55 25.73 15.64 -3.34
C GLU A 55 24.25 16.05 -3.36
N GLU A 56 23.96 17.32 -3.64
CA GLU A 56 22.59 17.81 -3.73
C GLU A 56 21.78 17.08 -4.81
N TRP A 57 22.38 16.82 -5.98
CA TRP A 57 21.75 16.01 -7.03
C TRP A 57 21.58 14.55 -6.62
N ILE A 58 22.53 13.96 -5.91
CA ILE A 58 22.37 12.57 -5.41
C ILE A 58 21.18 12.51 -4.45
N ASP A 59 21.07 13.46 -3.52
CA ASP A 59 20.00 13.51 -2.53
C ASP A 59 18.61 13.75 -3.15
N GLN A 60 18.51 14.58 -4.18
CA GLN A 60 17.23 14.85 -4.84
C GLN A 60 16.66 13.63 -5.56
N TYR A 61 17.50 12.72 -6.07
CA TYR A 61 17.06 11.60 -6.90
C TYR A 61 17.18 10.26 -6.16
N PRO A 62 16.07 9.59 -5.81
CA PRO A 62 16.11 8.34 -5.07
C PRO A 62 17.00 7.27 -5.70
N ALA A 63 16.96 7.11 -7.02
CA ALA A 63 17.81 6.14 -7.72
C ALA A 63 19.31 6.45 -7.59
N ALA A 64 19.69 7.74 -7.52
CA ALA A 64 21.08 8.13 -7.31
C ALA A 64 21.50 7.82 -5.86
N ARG A 65 20.66 8.16 -4.87
CA ARG A 65 20.88 7.75 -3.47
C ARG A 65 21.12 6.25 -3.34
N GLN A 66 20.29 5.42 -3.98
CA GLN A 66 20.47 3.97 -3.94
C GLN A 66 21.80 3.49 -4.54
N ALA A 67 22.29 4.17 -5.57
CA ALA A 67 23.54 3.80 -6.24
C ALA A 67 24.79 4.28 -5.50
N PHE A 68 24.70 5.39 -4.76
CA PHE A 68 25.84 6.05 -4.12
C PHE A 68 25.89 5.88 -2.60
N ASP A 69 24.78 5.50 -1.94
CA ASP A 69 24.74 5.23 -0.51
C ASP A 69 25.37 3.86 -0.19
N PRO A 70 26.51 3.81 0.52
CA PRO A 70 27.17 2.55 0.89
C PRO A 70 26.33 1.67 1.83
N GLY A 71 25.39 2.29 2.56
CA GLY A 71 24.45 1.60 3.45
C GLY A 71 23.21 1.10 2.74
N TRP A 72 23.00 1.46 1.47
CA TRP A 72 21.83 1.02 0.74
C TRP A 72 21.96 -0.45 0.32
N SER A 73 20.91 -1.22 0.57
CA SER A 73 20.77 -2.58 0.06
C SER A 73 19.31 -2.88 -0.28
N PRO A 74 19.05 -3.71 -1.31
CA PRO A 74 17.69 -4.14 -1.65
C PRO A 74 16.97 -4.84 -0.49
N SER A 75 17.71 -5.58 0.34
CA SER A 75 17.19 -6.22 1.55
C SER A 75 16.71 -5.21 2.59
N LEU A 76 17.42 -4.10 2.79
CA LEU A 76 16.99 -3.03 3.69
C LEU A 76 15.68 -2.37 3.21
N GLN A 77 15.53 -2.17 1.89
CA GLN A 77 14.29 -1.65 1.32
C GLN A 77 13.11 -2.62 1.50
N ALA A 78 13.34 -3.92 1.28
CA ALA A 78 12.33 -4.95 1.51
C ALA A 78 11.91 -4.99 2.99
N PHE A 79 12.88 -4.90 3.90
CA PHE A 79 12.65 -4.85 5.34
C PHE A 79 11.85 -3.62 5.77
N GLN A 80 12.19 -2.42 5.28
CA GLN A 80 11.43 -1.20 5.55
C GLN A 80 9.98 -1.29 5.06
N THR A 81 9.77 -1.93 3.90
CA THR A 81 8.43 -2.15 3.35
C THR A 81 7.61 -3.09 4.25
N GLN A 82 8.24 -4.14 4.79
CA GLN A 82 7.61 -5.03 5.76
C GLN A 82 7.25 -4.30 7.05
N LEU A 83 8.16 -3.49 7.61
CA LEU A 83 7.90 -2.70 8.81
C LEU A 83 6.72 -1.74 8.62
N ASN A 84 6.66 -1.05 7.48
CA ASN A 84 5.56 -0.15 7.17
C ASN A 84 4.22 -0.92 7.10
N ARG A 85 4.22 -2.13 6.52
CA ARG A 85 3.03 -2.98 6.49
C ARG A 85 2.59 -3.39 7.90
N VAL A 86 3.51 -3.81 8.76
CA VAL A 86 3.21 -4.17 10.16
C VAL A 86 2.66 -2.97 10.92
N ALA A 87 3.27 -1.79 10.77
CA ALA A 87 2.80 -0.58 11.41
C ALA A 87 1.38 -0.18 10.97
N GLN A 88 1.05 -0.34 9.67
CA GLN A 88 -0.30 -0.08 9.17
C GLN A 88 -1.32 -1.08 9.75
N VAL A 89 -0.97 -2.37 9.80
CA VAL A 89 -1.82 -3.39 10.41
C VAL A 89 -2.08 -3.07 11.90
N GLN A 90 -1.04 -2.67 12.64
CA GLN A 90 -1.20 -2.29 14.05
C GLN A 90 -2.07 -1.05 14.24
N LYS A 91 -2.01 -0.06 13.34
CA LYS A 91 -2.89 1.12 13.38
C LYS A 91 -4.36 0.78 13.18
N CYS A 92 -4.64 -0.25 12.38
CA CYS A 92 -6.01 -0.72 12.10
C CYS A 92 -6.47 -1.81 13.06
N GLN A 93 -5.62 -2.26 13.99
CA GLN A 93 -6.04 -3.22 15.01
C GLN A 93 -6.89 -2.53 16.08
N PRO A 94 -8.07 -3.07 16.40
CA PRO A 94 -8.84 -2.58 17.52
C PRO A 94 -7.99 -2.71 18.79
N THR A 95 -7.92 -1.62 19.56
CA THR A 95 -7.16 -1.62 20.81
C THR A 95 -7.76 -2.63 21.77
N ALA A 96 -6.94 -3.14 22.71
CA ALA A 96 -7.41 -4.09 23.71
C ALA A 96 -8.68 -3.60 24.44
N ALA A 97 -8.76 -2.29 24.74
CA ALA A 97 -9.94 -1.67 25.33
C ALA A 97 -11.20 -1.74 24.42
N GLN A 98 -11.03 -1.57 23.10
CA GLN A 98 -12.14 -1.70 22.15
C GLN A 98 -12.61 -3.14 22.02
N VAL A 99 -11.67 -4.11 22.04
CA VAL A 99 -12.00 -5.54 22.03
C VAL A 99 -12.77 -5.94 23.30
N GLN A 100 -12.35 -5.44 24.47
CA GLN A 100 -13.08 -5.66 25.73
C GLN A 100 -14.47 -5.02 25.70
N GLY A 101 -14.60 -3.79 25.18
CA GLY A 101 -15.91 -3.14 25.04
C GLY A 101 -16.88 -3.91 24.11
N ILE A 102 -16.36 -4.51 23.03
CA ILE A 102 -17.15 -5.39 22.14
C ILE A 102 -17.56 -6.67 22.89
N ALA A 103 -16.63 -7.29 23.63
CA ALA A 103 -16.92 -8.50 24.40
C ALA A 103 -18.01 -8.25 25.47
N ASP A 104 -17.92 -7.13 26.19
CA ASP A 104 -18.93 -6.72 27.18
C ASP A 104 -20.29 -6.47 26.52
N GLN A 105 -20.33 -5.88 25.32
CA GLN A 105 -21.56 -5.65 24.58
C GLN A 105 -22.23 -6.95 24.14
N ILE A 106 -21.45 -7.92 23.64
CA ILE A 106 -21.96 -9.26 23.26
C ILE A 106 -22.55 -9.94 24.50
N GLN A 107 -21.82 -9.96 25.62
CA GLN A 107 -22.28 -10.57 26.87
C GLN A 107 -23.63 -9.99 27.34
N ARG A 108 -23.79 -8.67 27.27
CA ARG A 108 -25.04 -7.99 27.61
C ARG A 108 -26.19 -8.40 26.68
N GLN A 109 -25.96 -8.41 25.37
CA GLN A 109 -26.99 -8.82 24.40
C GLN A 109 -27.43 -10.28 24.57
N THR A 110 -26.50 -11.18 24.87
CA THR A 110 -26.81 -12.59 25.14
C THR A 110 -27.59 -12.76 26.44
N SER A 111 -27.28 -11.99 27.49
CA SER A 111 -28.01 -12.04 28.77
C SER A 111 -29.46 -11.56 28.68
N VAL A 112 -29.76 -10.60 27.79
CA VAL A 112 -31.13 -10.10 27.56
C VAL A 112 -31.98 -11.12 26.80
N GLN A 113 -31.39 -11.95 25.93
CA GLN A 113 -32.10 -13.02 25.23
C GLN A 113 -32.34 -14.25 26.11
N ALA A 114 -31.51 -14.47 27.14
CA ALA A 114 -31.66 -15.61 28.06
C ALA A 114 -32.93 -15.55 28.94
N TYR A 115 -33.59 -14.38 29.05
CA TYR A 115 -34.79 -14.19 29.87
C TYR A 115 -36.11 -14.06 29.10
N ALA A 116 -36.12 -14.28 27.78
CA ALA A 116 -37.32 -14.08 26.96
C ALA A 116 -37.87 -15.36 26.30
N LEU A 117 -37.64 -16.53 26.90
CA LEU A 117 -38.39 -17.73 26.57
C LEU A 117 -39.30 -18.07 27.76
N PRO A 118 -40.64 -18.02 27.59
CA PRO A 118 -41.54 -18.45 28.65
C PRO A 118 -41.24 -19.91 29.02
N PRO A 119 -41.37 -20.30 30.30
CA PRO A 119 -40.90 -21.60 30.80
C PRO A 119 -41.55 -22.81 30.11
N ASP A 120 -42.70 -22.62 29.45
CA ASP A 120 -43.46 -23.62 28.70
C ASP A 120 -43.22 -23.54 27.17
N PHE A 121 -42.34 -22.67 26.68
CA PHE A 121 -42.16 -22.44 25.25
C PHE A 121 -41.69 -23.69 24.50
N ALA A 122 -40.71 -24.41 25.06
CA ALA A 122 -40.21 -25.64 24.45
C ALA A 122 -41.32 -26.71 24.37
N GLU A 123 -42.12 -26.83 25.42
CA GLU A 123 -43.22 -27.80 25.51
C GLU A 123 -44.38 -27.42 24.56
N SER A 124 -44.67 -26.13 24.44
CA SER A 124 -45.64 -25.56 23.49
C SER A 124 -45.26 -25.86 22.04
N GLN A 125 -43.99 -25.67 21.68
CA GLN A 125 -43.47 -25.94 20.33
C GLN A 125 -43.49 -27.43 19.99
N LEU A 126 -43.11 -28.29 20.94
CA LEU A 126 -43.17 -29.75 20.78
C LEU A 126 -44.61 -30.23 20.59
N ARG A 127 -45.56 -29.66 21.33
CA ARG A 127 -46.97 -30.03 21.24
C ARG A 127 -47.60 -29.57 19.92
N LEU A 128 -47.22 -28.40 19.42
CA LEU A 128 -47.65 -27.91 18.12
C LEU A 128 -47.12 -28.78 16.98
N SER A 129 -45.84 -29.13 16.99
CA SER A 129 -45.24 -29.98 15.94
C SER A 129 -45.83 -31.40 15.95
N TRP A 130 -46.06 -31.97 17.13
CA TRP A 130 -46.72 -33.27 17.29
C TRP A 130 -48.15 -33.27 16.73
N ASN A 131 -48.93 -32.22 16.99
CA ASN A 131 -50.28 -32.09 16.47
C ASN A 131 -50.33 -31.93 14.95
N VAL A 132 -49.38 -31.21 14.35
CA VAL A 132 -49.25 -31.10 12.89
C VAL A 132 -48.93 -32.46 12.29
N GLN A 133 -47.97 -33.18 12.87
CA GLN A 133 -47.56 -34.49 12.38
C GLN A 133 -48.68 -35.55 12.46
N ILE A 134 -49.51 -35.52 13.52
CA ILE A 134 -50.68 -36.40 13.63
C ILE A 134 -51.74 -36.05 12.59
N ARG A 135 -52.00 -34.76 12.34
CA ARG A 135 -52.95 -34.31 11.32
C ARG A 135 -52.50 -34.75 9.93
N ASP A 136 -51.23 -34.57 9.60
CA ASP A 136 -50.67 -34.96 8.30
C ASP A 136 -50.71 -36.49 8.11
N ALA A 137 -50.42 -37.26 9.15
CA ALA A 137 -50.54 -38.72 9.12
C ALA A 137 -52.00 -39.19 8.94
N GLY A 138 -52.96 -38.49 9.55
CA GLY A 138 -54.39 -38.75 9.38
C GLY A 138 -54.88 -38.45 7.96
N LEU A 139 -54.47 -37.30 7.41
CA LEU A 139 -54.79 -36.89 6.03
C LEU A 139 -54.17 -37.84 5.00
N ALA A 140 -52.91 -38.26 5.20
CA ALA A 140 -52.25 -39.23 4.33
C ALA A 140 -52.99 -40.58 4.30
N ARG A 141 -53.48 -41.07 5.45
CA ARG A 141 -54.32 -42.29 5.52
C ARG A 141 -55.67 -42.11 4.81
N GLN A 142 -56.27 -40.92 4.89
CA GLN A 142 -57.55 -40.63 4.25
C GLN A 142 -57.41 -40.54 2.72
N ILE A 143 -56.32 -39.97 2.22
CA ILE A 143 -56.01 -39.92 0.78
C ILE A 143 -55.70 -41.31 0.22
N LEU A 144 -54.90 -42.12 0.94
CA LEU A 144 -54.63 -43.52 0.56
C LEU A 144 -55.90 -44.36 0.49
N ARG A 145 -56.84 -44.21 1.45
CA ARG A 145 -58.13 -44.91 1.40
C ARG A 145 -59.03 -44.45 0.25
N ARG A 146 -58.94 -43.19 -0.17
CA ARG A 146 -59.77 -42.63 -1.24
C ARG A 146 -59.29 -43.04 -2.64
N ASN A 147 -57.98 -43.30 -2.81
CA ASN A 147 -57.39 -43.79 -4.06
C ASN A 147 -57.49 -45.31 -4.27
N LEU A 148 -57.95 -46.07 -3.28
CA LEU A 148 -58.14 -47.53 -3.36
C LEU A 148 -59.59 -47.94 -3.72
N VAL A 149 -60.48 -46.98 -3.97
CA VAL A 149 -61.91 -47.22 -4.28
C VAL A 149 -62.34 -46.47 -5.54
N SER A 150 -61.43 -46.25 -6.51
CA SER A 150 -61.77 -45.64 -7.80
C SER A 150 -61.15 -46.39 -8.97
#